data_AF-A0A914CA53-F1
#
_entry.id   AF-A0A914CA53-F1
#
_cell.length_a   1.000
_cell.length_b   1.000
_cell.length_c   1.000
_cell.angle_alpha   90.00
_cell.angle_beta   90.00
_cell.angle_gamma   90.00
#
_symmetry.space_group_name_H-M   'P 1'
#
loop_
_entity.id
_entity.type
_entity.pdbx_description
1 polymer ?
#
loop_
_entity_poly.entity_id
_entity_poly.type
_entity_poly.pdbx_seq_one_letter_code
_entity_poly.pdbx_strand_id
1 'polypeptide(L)'
;MANFSNDQSQYYEQKKLSLCNDITYAGFLLSNATADWPVSCLWTCLKNRSCYANCALAPSSYDIKDYIPPKKWSKMLMEFRTRINCSKDQIEAAKKVKELNICRDRCVNVGMNGLSLWILIFSLILSTLLLIGRDGWFGWFFYVASFTTLCHIFIYFIWKPFGK
;
A
#
# COMPACT_ATOMS: atom_id res chain seq x y z
N MET A 1 -37.28 -13.34 -10.28
CA MET A 1 -35.98 -13.96 -10.58
C MET A 1 -35.47 -13.30 -11.85
N ALA A 2 -34.38 -12.53 -11.77
CA ALA A 2 -33.84 -11.83 -12.94
C ALA A 2 -33.13 -12.83 -13.85
N ASN A 3 -33.52 -12.88 -15.13
CA ASN A 3 -32.86 -13.69 -16.15
C ASN A 3 -31.60 -12.96 -16.61
N PHE A 4 -30.44 -13.35 -16.08
CA PHE A 4 -29.15 -12.86 -16.54
C PHE A 4 -28.73 -13.62 -17.81
N SER A 5 -28.13 -12.93 -18.77
CA SER A 5 -27.50 -13.59 -19.92
C SER A 5 -26.33 -14.47 -19.45
N ASN A 6 -25.99 -15.50 -20.22
CA ASN A 6 -24.92 -16.47 -19.88
C ASN A 6 -23.56 -15.78 -19.63
N ASP A 7 -23.30 -14.64 -20.28
CA ASP A 7 -22.08 -13.85 -20.08
C ASP A 7 -22.11 -13.04 -18.77
N GLN A 8 -23.28 -12.52 -18.37
CA GLN A 8 -23.42 -11.78 -17.13
C GLN A 8 -23.32 -12.69 -15.89
N SER A 9 -23.81 -13.93 -15.98
CA SER A 9 -23.67 -14.90 -14.89
C SER A 9 -22.21 -15.30 -14.69
N GLN A 10 -21.45 -15.52 -15.77
CA GLN A 10 -20.01 -15.81 -15.70
C GLN A 10 -19.21 -14.64 -15.10
N TYR A 11 -19.49 -13.41 -15.52
CA TYR A 11 -18.86 -12.22 -14.97
C TYR A 11 -19.11 -12.08 -13.46
N TYR A 12 -20.36 -12.30 -13.03
CA TYR A 12 -20.74 -12.23 -11.63
C TYR A 12 -19.98 -13.25 -10.78
N GLU A 13 -19.92 -14.51 -11.23
CA GLU A 13 -19.20 -15.57 -10.51
C GLU A 13 -17.69 -15.31 -10.43
N GLN A 14 -17.07 -14.79 -11.49
CA GLN A 14 -15.67 -14.38 -11.46
C GLN A 14 -15.42 -13.24 -10.47
N LYS A 15 -16.30 -12.22 -10.47
CA LYS A 15 -16.18 -11.09 -9.56
C LYS A 15 -16.38 -11.52 -8.11
N LYS A 16 -17.35 -12.40 -7.86
CA LYS A 16 -17.59 -13.02 -6.55
C LYS A 16 -16.37 -13.79 -6.07
N LEU A 17 -15.74 -14.60 -6.92
CA LEU A 17 -14.53 -15.34 -6.55
C LEU A 17 -13.38 -14.40 -6.16
N SER A 18 -13.19 -13.31 -6.90
CA SER A 18 -12.21 -12.27 -6.57
C SER A 18 -12.49 -11.62 -5.20
N LEU A 19 -13.75 -11.26 -4.93
CA LEU A 19 -14.17 -10.65 -3.66
C LEU A 19 -14.08 -11.63 -2.47
N CYS A 20 -14.36 -12.91 -2.68
CA CYS A 20 -14.21 -13.93 -1.64
C CYS A 20 -12.76 -14.15 -1.21
N ASN A 21 -11.79 -13.83 -2.09
CA ASN A 21 -10.37 -13.95 -1.79
C ASN A 21 -9.73 -12.63 -1.34
N ASP A 22 -10.39 -11.49 -1.57
CA ASP A 22 -9.88 -10.20 -1.13
C ASP A 22 -9.93 -10.07 0.41
N ILE A 23 -8.81 -9.62 0.97
CA ILE A 23 -8.58 -9.41 2.41
C ILE A 23 -8.28 -7.94 2.72
N THR A 24 -8.32 -7.08 1.71
CA THR A 24 -7.77 -5.73 1.74
C THR A 24 -8.87 -4.69 1.90
N TYR A 25 -9.89 -4.72 1.03
CA TYR A 25 -10.97 -3.72 1.07
C TYR A 25 -12.38 -4.34 1.12
N ALA A 26 -12.55 -5.61 0.76
CA ALA A 26 -13.84 -6.31 0.77
C ALA A 26 -14.66 -6.13 2.05
N GLY A 27 -14.01 -6.07 3.22
CA GLY A 27 -14.68 -5.84 4.50
C GLY A 27 -15.40 -4.49 4.60
N PHE A 28 -14.95 -3.48 3.84
CA PHE A 28 -15.62 -2.19 3.79
C PHE A 28 -16.84 -2.18 2.90
N LEU A 29 -16.96 -3.07 1.90
CA LEU A 29 -18.08 -3.06 0.95
C LEU A 29 -19.47 -3.30 1.58
N LEU A 30 -19.52 -3.60 2.88
CA LEU A 30 -20.77 -3.68 3.66
C LEU A 30 -21.28 -2.33 4.16
N SER A 31 -20.50 -1.26 4.14
CA SER A 31 -20.96 0.04 4.61
C SER A 31 -21.74 0.79 3.52
N ASN A 32 -22.79 1.48 3.94
CA ASN A 32 -23.85 2.01 3.07
C ASN A 32 -23.45 3.22 2.18
N ALA A 33 -22.21 3.70 2.21
CA ALA A 33 -21.81 4.99 1.66
C ALA A 33 -20.58 4.92 0.74
N THR A 34 -20.54 3.98 -0.19
CA THR A 34 -19.34 3.68 -1.01
C THR A 34 -18.96 4.77 -2.03
N ALA A 35 -19.88 5.67 -2.39
CA ALA A 35 -19.68 6.64 -3.46
C ALA A 35 -18.68 7.77 -3.11
N ASP A 36 -18.59 8.16 -1.84
CA ASP A 36 -17.80 9.32 -1.39
C ASP A 36 -16.49 8.92 -0.68
N TRP A 37 -16.04 7.68 -0.85
CA TRP A 37 -14.84 7.21 -0.16
C TRP A 37 -13.57 7.78 -0.77
N PRO A 38 -12.69 8.39 0.05
CA PRO A 38 -11.37 8.76 -0.44
C PRO A 38 -10.55 7.50 -0.73
N VAL A 39 -9.65 7.61 -1.71
CA VAL A 39 -8.62 6.60 -1.93
C VAL A 39 -7.66 6.61 -0.73
N SER A 40 -7.45 5.44 -0.14
CA SER A 40 -6.54 5.23 0.98
C SER A 40 -5.65 4.02 0.72
N CYS A 41 -4.48 4.02 1.33
CA CYS A 41 -3.58 2.88 1.34
C CYS A 41 -3.90 1.95 2.49
N LEU A 42 -4.18 0.70 2.12
CA LEU A 42 -4.60 -0.35 3.01
C LEU A 42 -3.48 -1.37 3.14
N TRP A 43 -2.99 -1.54 4.37
CA TRP A 43 -1.95 -2.52 4.69
C TRP A 43 -2.55 -3.66 5.48
N THR A 44 -2.59 -4.85 4.89
CA THR A 44 -3.13 -6.07 5.50
C THR A 44 -2.06 -7.13 5.60
N CYS A 45 -1.95 -7.79 6.75
CA CYS A 45 -0.96 -8.84 6.97
C CYS A 45 -1.67 -10.17 7.22
N LEU A 46 -1.20 -11.24 6.58
CA LEU A 46 -1.67 -12.59 6.89
C LEU A 46 -0.77 -13.23 7.97
N LYS A 47 -1.34 -14.12 8.79
CA LYS A 47 -0.55 -14.95 9.70
C LYS A 47 0.44 -15.80 8.87
N ASN A 48 1.73 -15.62 9.12
CA ASN A 48 2.85 -16.30 8.44
C ASN A 48 3.07 -15.95 6.95
N ARG A 49 2.62 -14.78 6.48
CA ARG A 49 3.01 -14.25 5.16
C ARG A 49 3.36 -12.76 5.25
N SER A 50 3.98 -12.27 4.19
CA SER A 50 4.25 -10.84 3.98
C SER A 50 2.96 -10.02 4.04
N CYS A 51 3.09 -8.77 4.46
CA CYS A 51 2.00 -7.82 4.38
C CYS A 51 1.83 -7.32 2.95
N TYR A 52 0.59 -7.07 2.56
CA TYR A 52 0.21 -6.55 1.26
C TYR A 52 -0.35 -5.15 1.43
N ALA A 53 0.18 -4.22 0.64
CA ALA A 53 -0.33 -2.86 0.54
C ALA A 53 -1.09 -2.71 -0.77
N ASN A 54 -2.28 -2.12 -0.72
CA ASN A 54 -2.96 -1.72 -1.93
C ASN A 54 -3.71 -0.40 -1.72
N CYS A 55 -3.86 0.35 -2.80
CA CYS A 55 -4.69 1.55 -2.82
C CYS A 55 -6.12 1.12 -3.10
N ALA A 56 -7.04 1.46 -2.20
CA ALA A 56 -8.46 1.18 -2.40
C ALA A 56 -9.31 2.25 -1.73
N LEU A 57 -10.61 2.23 -2.05
CA LEU A 57 -11.58 3.09 -1.38
C LEU A 57 -11.74 2.63 0.07
N ALA A 58 -11.69 3.57 1.01
CA ALA A 58 -11.92 3.31 2.43
C ALA A 58 -12.86 4.38 3.01
N PRO A 59 -13.69 4.04 4.01
CA PRO A 59 -14.63 4.99 4.59
C PRO A 59 -13.94 6.26 5.12
N SER A 60 -14.54 7.42 4.84
CA SER A 60 -14.04 8.72 5.29
C SER A 60 -14.07 8.90 6.81
N SER A 61 -14.82 8.04 7.52
CA SER A 61 -14.92 8.01 8.98
C SER A 61 -13.62 7.62 9.69
N TYR A 62 -12.66 7.02 8.97
CA TYR A 62 -11.34 6.70 9.51
C TYR A 62 -10.39 7.88 9.30
N ASP A 63 -9.50 8.10 10.26
CA ASP A 63 -8.53 9.20 10.25
C ASP A 63 -7.50 9.06 9.13
N ILE A 64 -6.66 10.10 8.94
CA ILE A 64 -5.55 10.10 7.97
C ILE A 64 -4.64 8.87 8.17
N LYS A 65 -4.45 8.46 9.43
CA LYS A 65 -3.80 7.22 9.82
C LYS A 65 -4.69 6.51 10.82
N ASP A 66 -5.10 5.30 10.52
CA ASP A 66 -5.98 4.53 11.38
C ASP A 66 -5.58 3.06 11.41
N TYR A 67 -6.03 2.37 12.46
CA TYR A 67 -5.70 1.00 12.75
C TYR A 67 -6.96 0.23 13.16
N ILE A 68 -7.27 -0.83 12.40
CA ILE A 68 -8.35 -1.75 12.75
C ILE A 68 -7.72 -3.02 13.34
N PRO A 69 -8.04 -3.38 14.60
CA PRO A 69 -7.47 -4.55 15.24
C PRO A 69 -7.90 -5.85 14.56
N PRO A 70 -7.09 -6.92 14.64
CA PRO A 70 -7.32 -8.19 13.91
C PRO A 70 -8.71 -8.78 14.12
N LYS A 71 -9.19 -8.78 15.37
CA LYS A 71 -10.50 -9.33 15.73
C LYS A 71 -11.64 -8.58 15.04
N LYS A 72 -11.54 -7.25 14.96
CA LYS A 72 -12.56 -6.40 14.32
C LYS A 72 -12.51 -6.57 12.79
N TRP A 73 -11.32 -6.54 12.21
CA TRP A 73 -11.16 -6.68 10.76
C TRP A 73 -11.58 -8.07 10.24
N SER A 74 -11.14 -9.13 10.92
CA SER A 74 -11.54 -10.50 10.63
C SER A 74 -13.07 -10.68 10.68
N LYS A 75 -13.73 -10.09 11.68
CA LYS A 75 -15.19 -10.12 11.80
C LYS A 75 -15.87 -9.46 10.59
N MET A 76 -15.40 -8.28 10.18
CA MET A 76 -15.93 -7.57 9.00
C MET A 76 -15.79 -8.41 7.72
N LEU A 77 -14.63 -9.03 7.50
CA LEU A 77 -14.38 -9.90 6.34
C LEU A 77 -15.28 -11.16 6.36
N MET A 78 -15.45 -11.78 7.53
CA MET A 78 -16.33 -12.95 7.68
C MET A 78 -17.79 -12.60 7.39
N GLU A 79 -18.29 -11.48 7.91
CA GLU A 79 -19.64 -11.00 7.64
C GLU A 79 -19.85 -10.74 6.16
N PHE A 80 -18.87 -10.11 5.49
CA PHE A 80 -18.93 -9.85 4.05
C PHE A 80 -19.01 -11.15 3.25
N ARG A 81 -18.08 -12.08 3.49
CA ARG A 81 -18.01 -13.36 2.78
C ARG A 81 -19.23 -14.24 3.00
N THR A 82 -19.85 -14.14 4.18
CA THR A 82 -21.11 -14.82 4.48
C THR A 82 -22.26 -14.23 3.67
N ARG A 83 -22.37 -12.90 3.57
CA ARG A 83 -23.44 -12.23 2.82
C ARG A 83 -23.40 -12.50 1.31
N ILE A 84 -22.21 -12.60 0.73
CA ILE A 84 -22.05 -12.93 -0.71
C ILE A 84 -22.00 -14.44 -0.97
N ASN A 85 -22.21 -15.27 0.05
CA ASN A 85 -22.25 -16.73 -0.04
C ASN A 85 -20.96 -17.35 -0.61
N CYS A 86 -19.81 -17.00 -0.02
CA CYS A 86 -18.52 -17.66 -0.29
C CYS A 86 -18.46 -19.08 0.32
N SER A 87 -17.46 -19.87 -0.08
CA SER A 87 -17.26 -21.20 0.51
C SER A 87 -16.85 -21.12 1.98
N LYS A 88 -17.10 -22.19 2.75
CA LYS A 88 -16.72 -22.27 4.17
C LYS A 88 -15.22 -22.05 4.38
N ASP A 89 -14.39 -22.61 3.50
CA ASP A 89 -12.93 -22.46 3.55
C ASP A 89 -12.50 -21.01 3.35
N GLN A 90 -13.15 -20.29 2.42
CA GLN A 90 -12.90 -18.87 2.20
C GLN A 90 -13.34 -18.04 3.40
N ILE A 91 -14.47 -18.35 4.03
CA ILE A 91 -14.91 -17.67 5.24
C ILE A 91 -13.91 -17.91 6.38
N GLU A 92 -13.43 -19.14 6.56
CA GLU A 92 -12.46 -19.46 7.61
C GLU A 92 -11.08 -18.84 7.36
N ALA A 93 -10.67 -18.72 6.10
CA ALA A 93 -9.42 -18.04 5.74
C ALA A 93 -9.39 -16.57 6.23
N ALA A 94 -10.53 -15.91 6.38
CA ALA A 94 -10.61 -14.54 6.94
C ALA A 94 -10.11 -14.47 8.38
N LYS A 95 -10.20 -15.57 9.16
CA LYS A 95 -9.69 -15.63 10.54
C LYS A 95 -8.17 -15.53 10.63
N LYS A 96 -7.46 -15.82 9.53
CA LYS A 96 -6.00 -15.78 9.46
C LYS A 96 -5.46 -14.38 9.12
N VAL A 97 -6.35 -13.44 8.80
CA VAL A 97 -5.99 -12.04 8.53
C VAL A 97 -5.72 -11.33 9.86
N LYS A 98 -4.63 -10.58 9.91
CA LYS A 98 -4.26 -9.75 11.06
C LYS A 98 -4.96 -8.39 10.96
N GLU A 99 -4.35 -7.39 11.57
CA GLU A 99 -4.76 -6.01 11.56
C GLU A 99 -4.76 -5.39 10.16
N LEU A 100 -5.53 -4.30 10.04
CA LEU A 100 -5.56 -3.45 8.86
C LEU A 100 -5.08 -2.06 9.25
N ASN A 101 -4.04 -1.57 8.59
CA ASN A 101 -3.59 -0.18 8.70
C ASN A 101 -4.14 0.61 7.52
N ILE A 102 -4.66 1.81 7.80
CA ILE A 102 -5.23 2.74 6.82
C ILE A 102 -4.34 3.99 6.80
N CYS A 103 -3.91 4.43 5.62
CA CYS A 103 -3.13 5.65 5.46
C CYS A 103 -3.63 6.44 4.23
N ARG A 104 -4.10 7.67 4.43
CA ARG A 104 -4.60 8.55 3.36
C ARG A 104 -3.49 9.40 2.72
N ASP A 105 -2.47 9.73 3.49
CA ASP A 105 -1.36 10.57 3.00
C ASP A 105 -0.33 9.73 2.25
N ARG A 106 -0.32 9.92 0.94
CA ARG A 106 0.60 9.31 -0.03
C ARG A 106 0.58 7.80 0.01
N CYS A 107 -0.17 7.23 -0.91
CA CYS A 107 0.03 5.88 -1.38
C CYS A 107 1.38 5.71 -2.06
N VAL A 108 2.46 5.80 -1.29
CA VAL A 108 3.75 5.30 -1.70
C VAL A 108 3.57 3.80 -1.70
N ASN A 109 3.31 3.25 -2.89
CA ASN A 109 3.76 1.90 -3.20
C ASN A 109 5.18 1.82 -2.64
N VAL A 110 5.38 1.10 -1.54
CA VAL A 110 6.71 0.77 -1.01
C VAL A 110 7.31 -0.24 -1.99
N GLY A 111 7.58 0.25 -3.19
CA GLY A 111 8.22 -0.41 -4.33
C GLY A 111 9.60 0.18 -4.60
N MET A 112 10.09 1.09 -3.74
CA MET A 112 11.52 1.26 -3.53
C MET A 112 11.89 0.52 -2.25
N ASN A 113 12.02 -0.79 -2.39
CA ASN A 113 12.95 -1.56 -1.58
C ASN A 113 14.25 -0.74 -1.42
N GLY A 114 14.79 -0.64 -0.20
CA GLY A 114 15.95 0.20 0.08
C GLY A 114 17.12 -0.04 -0.88
N LEU A 115 17.24 -1.26 -1.40
CA LEU A 115 18.20 -1.63 -2.46
C LEU A 115 18.08 -0.77 -3.73
N SER A 116 16.86 -0.46 -4.19
CA SER A 116 16.62 0.39 -5.37
C SER A 116 17.04 1.84 -5.11
N LEU A 117 16.82 2.35 -3.89
CA LEU A 117 17.35 3.67 -3.48
C LEU A 117 18.88 3.66 -3.42
N TRP A 118 19.47 2.60 -2.86
CA TRP A 118 20.92 2.43 -2.82
C TRP A 118 21.53 2.38 -4.22
N ILE A 119 20.95 1.65 -5.17
CA ILE A 119 21.42 1.58 -6.56
C ILE A 119 21.44 2.98 -7.20
N LEU A 120 20.39 3.78 -7.00
CA LEU A 120 20.33 5.16 -7.49
C LEU A 120 21.42 6.03 -6.87
N ILE A 121 21.61 5.93 -5.55
CA ILE A 121 22.66 6.67 -4.83
C ILE A 121 24.06 6.24 -5.33
N PHE A 122 24.32 4.94 -5.45
CA PHE A 122 25.58 4.42 -5.97
C PHE A 122 25.84 4.84 -7.41
N SER A 123 24.82 4.84 -8.27
CA SER A 123 24.93 5.29 -9.66
C SER A 123 25.29 6.79 -9.75
N LEU A 124 24.68 7.63 -8.92
CA LEU A 124 24.99 9.05 -8.82
C LEU A 124 26.43 9.28 -8.29
N ILE A 125 26.84 8.52 -7.28
CA ILE A 125 28.21 8.59 -6.73
C ILE A 125 29.23 8.16 -7.80
N LEU A 126 28.99 7.05 -8.52
CA LEU A 126 29.90 6.58 -9.55
C LEU A 126 29.98 7.57 -10.73
N SER A 127 28.85 8.14 -11.15
CA SER A 127 28.81 9.16 -12.21
C SER A 127 29.61 10.40 -11.82
N THR A 128 29.47 10.88 -10.58
CA THR A 128 30.23 12.04 -10.09
C THR A 128 31.72 11.73 -9.96
N LEU A 129 32.10 10.55 -9.46
CA LEU A 129 33.51 10.12 -9.38
C LEU A 129 34.17 10.03 -10.77
N LEU A 130 33.47 9.51 -11.77
CA LEU A 130 33.97 9.43 -13.15
C LEU A 130 34.15 10.82 -13.79
N LEU A 131 33.26 11.77 -13.48
CA LEU A 131 33.39 13.17 -13.94
C LEU A 131 34.58 13.88 -13.28
N ILE A 132 34.81 13.65 -11.99
CA ILE A 132 35.95 14.24 -11.25
C ILE A 132 37.29 13.64 -11.70
N GLY A 133 37.31 12.35 -12.03
CA GLY A 133 38.51 11.66 -12.54
C GLY A 133 38.93 12.08 -13.94
N ARG A 134 38.02 12.71 -14.72
CA ARG A 134 38.30 13.17 -16.08
C ARG A 134 38.81 14.61 -16.12
N ASP A 135 38.28 15.48 -15.26
CA ASP A 135 38.57 16.92 -15.28
C ASP A 135 39.08 17.37 -13.88
N GLY A 136 40.39 17.39 -13.71
CA GLY A 136 41.07 17.76 -12.46
C GLY A 136 40.65 19.14 -11.90
N TRP A 137 40.82 19.29 -10.58
CA TRP A 137 40.57 20.45 -9.69
C TRP A 137 39.16 21.10 -9.72
N PHE A 138 38.53 21.27 -10.88
CA PHE A 138 37.16 21.78 -11.01
C PHE A 138 36.09 20.79 -10.52
N GLY A 139 36.32 19.48 -10.68
CA GLY A 139 35.40 18.45 -10.19
C GLY A 139 35.23 18.45 -8.65
N TRP A 140 36.25 18.87 -7.91
CA TRP A 140 36.20 18.88 -6.43
C TRP A 140 35.22 19.91 -5.89
N PHE A 141 35.10 21.08 -6.53
CA PHE A 141 34.12 22.10 -6.17
C PHE A 141 32.68 21.62 -6.39
N PHE A 142 32.40 20.93 -7.50
CA PHE A 142 31.08 20.34 -7.75
C PHE A 142 30.76 19.17 -6.81
N TYR A 143 31.76 18.40 -6.38
CA TYR A 143 31.60 17.35 -5.38
C TYR A 143 31.17 17.89 -4.02
N VAL A 144 31.87 18.91 -3.51
CA VAL A 144 31.54 19.52 -2.21
C VAL A 144 30.17 20.22 -2.27
N ALA A 145 29.84 20.88 -3.39
CA ALA A 145 28.54 21.50 -3.59
C ALA A 145 27.39 20.48 -3.69
N SER A 146 27.60 19.36 -4.38
CA SER A 146 26.61 18.28 -4.51
C SER A 146 26.42 17.51 -3.20
N PHE A 147 27.50 17.27 -2.46
CA PHE A 147 27.44 16.59 -1.17
C PHE A 147 26.72 17.43 -0.11
N THR A 148 26.95 18.75 -0.10
CA THR A 148 26.23 19.68 0.78
C THR A 148 24.75 19.80 0.42
N THR A 149 24.40 19.87 -0.86
CA THR A 149 22.97 19.83 -1.28
C THR A 149 22.31 18.50 -0.96
N LEU A 150 22.98 17.37 -1.20
CA LEU A 150 22.45 16.05 -0.83
C LEU A 150 22.29 15.92 0.68
N CYS A 151 23.23 16.39 1.50
CA CYS A 151 23.09 16.45 2.95
C CYS A 151 21.90 17.32 3.38
N HIS A 152 21.70 18.50 2.75
CA HIS A 152 20.55 19.35 3.05
C HIS A 152 19.22 18.68 2.68
N ILE A 153 19.13 18.01 1.53
CA ILE A 153 17.95 17.26 1.11
C ILE A 153 17.71 16.09 2.08
N PHE A 154 18.76 15.38 2.49
CA PHE A 154 18.68 14.28 3.46
C PHE A 154 18.18 14.75 4.82
N ILE A 155 18.71 15.86 5.34
CA ILE A 155 18.25 16.47 6.60
C ILE A 155 16.79 16.93 6.48
N TYR A 156 16.41 17.54 5.36
CA TYR A 156 15.06 18.08 5.15
C TYR A 156 14.00 16.98 4.96
N PHE A 157 14.33 15.89 4.27
CA PHE A 157 13.38 14.80 3.99
C PHE A 157 13.38 13.67 5.02
N ILE A 158 14.51 13.38 5.66
CA ILE A 158 14.62 12.24 6.60
C ILE A 158 14.47 12.68 8.04
N TRP A 159 14.90 13.90 8.40
CA TRP A 159 14.85 14.36 9.80
C TRP A 159 13.61 15.19 10.15
N LYS A 160 12.82 15.61 9.16
CA LYS A 160 11.60 16.41 9.38
C LYS A 160 10.26 15.63 9.29
N PRO A 161 10.08 14.45 9.90
CA PRO A 161 8.73 13.94 10.18
C PRO A 161 8.36 13.87 11.68
N PHE A 162 9.10 14.49 12.60
CA PHE A 162 8.81 14.44 14.05
C PHE A 162 8.73 15.81 14.75
N GLY A 163 8.09 16.79 14.12
CA GLY A 163 7.94 18.13 14.73
C GLY A 163 6.59 18.77 14.49
N LYS A 164 5.69 18.56 15.47
CA LYS A 164 4.33 19.12 15.68
C LYS A 164 3.23 18.63 14.75
#